data_AF-A0AAP8N7E4-F1
#
_entry.id   AF-A0AAP8N7E4-F1
#
_cell.length_a   1.000
_cell.length_b   1.000
_cell.length_c   1.000
_cell.angle_alpha   90.00
_cell.angle_beta   90.00
_cell.angle_gamma   90.00
#
_symmetry.space_group_name_H-M   'P 1'
#
loop_
_entity.id
_entity.type
_entity.pdbx_description
1 polymer ?
#
loop_
_entity_poly.entity_id
_entity_poly.type
_entity_poly.pdbx_seq_one_letter_code
_entity_poly.pdbx_strand_id
1 'polypeptide(L)'
;LTTLDDELKRILEPRTAAPKARLRAIRVMREAGIPVGVLCSPMIPMINDSELESLLTEAHAAGAQTAAYMMLRLPLEVAPLFEEWLAAHYPQRAAHV
;
A
#
# COMPACT_ATOMS: atom_id res chain seq x y z
N LEU A 1 4.10 -2.83 0.89
CA LEU A 1 3.63 -2.74 -0.50
C LEU A 1 2.19 -2.26 -0.45
N THR A 2 1.96 -0.98 -0.77
CA THR A 2 0.71 -0.28 -0.38
C THR A 2 -0.34 -0.24 -1.49
N THR A 3 0.08 -0.11 -2.74
CA THR A 3 -0.78 -0.06 -3.95
C THR A 3 0.09 -0.39 -5.18
N LEU A 4 -0.53 -0.85 -6.26
CA LEU A 4 0.09 -1.01 -7.57
C LEU A 4 -0.11 0.23 -8.47
N ASP A 5 -0.98 1.16 -8.07
CA ASP A 5 -1.27 2.40 -8.78
C ASP A 5 -0.21 3.49 -8.50
N ASP A 6 0.43 3.96 -9.57
CA ASP A 6 1.43 5.03 -9.53
C ASP A 6 0.82 6.39 -9.14
N GLU A 7 -0.47 6.64 -9.41
CA GLU A 7 -1.16 7.85 -9.00
C GLU A 7 -1.49 7.84 -7.52
N LEU A 8 -2.18 6.81 -7.02
CA LEU A 8 -2.42 6.68 -5.60
C LEU A 8 -1.12 6.70 -4.80
N LYS A 9 -0.07 6.02 -5.27
CA LYS A 9 1.26 6.07 -4.63
C LYS A 9 1.81 7.50 -4.56
N ARG A 10 1.61 8.34 -5.58
CA ARG A 10 2.08 9.73 -5.59
C ARG A 10 1.32 10.58 -4.57
N ILE A 11 0.03 10.33 -4.37
CA ILE A 11 -0.79 11.06 -3.41
C ILE A 11 -0.49 10.60 -1.98
N LEU A 12 -0.50 9.28 -1.74
CA LEU A 12 -0.37 8.71 -0.40
C LEU A 12 1.08 8.66 0.11
N GLU A 13 2.04 8.39 -0.77
CA GLU A 13 3.45 8.16 -0.41
C GLU A 13 4.43 8.87 -1.39
N PRO A 14 4.30 10.20 -1.62
CA PRO A 14 4.97 10.92 -2.71
C PRO A 14 6.48 10.69 -2.76
N ARG A 15 7.13 10.64 -1.60
CA ARG A 15 8.60 10.57 -1.44
C ARG A 15 9.16 9.14 -1.42
N THR A 16 8.34 8.14 -1.68
CA THR A 16 8.75 6.73 -1.63
C THR A 16 9.02 6.16 -3.02
N ALA A 17 9.58 4.95 -3.11
CA ALA A 17 9.77 4.26 -4.38
C ALA A 17 8.43 3.88 -5.05
N ALA A 18 8.38 3.91 -6.38
CA ALA A 18 7.22 3.46 -7.16
C ALA A 18 6.92 1.96 -6.93
N PRO A 19 5.66 1.50 -7.10
CA PRO A 19 5.27 0.10 -6.88
C PRO A 19 6.14 -0.90 -7.66
N LYS A 20 6.39 -0.64 -8.95
CA LYS A 20 7.26 -1.49 -9.79
C LYS A 20 8.70 -1.56 -9.26
N ALA A 21 9.21 -0.48 -8.69
CA ALA A 21 10.54 -0.47 -8.10
C ALA A 21 10.60 -1.31 -6.81
N ARG A 22 9.53 -1.31 -6.01
CA ARG A 22 9.40 -2.18 -4.83
C ARG A 22 9.35 -3.65 -5.22
N LEU A 23 8.56 -4.02 -6.22
CA LEU A 23 8.50 -5.40 -6.75
C LEU A 23 9.86 -5.85 -7.30
N ARG A 24 10.56 -4.98 -8.03
CA ARG A 24 11.93 -5.27 -8.50
C ARG A 24 12.88 -5.51 -7.32
N ALA A 25 12.79 -4.70 -6.26
CA ALA A 25 13.63 -4.90 -5.07
C ALA A 25 13.37 -6.27 -4.42
N ILE A 26 12.11 -6.70 -4.32
CA ILE A 26 11.76 -8.05 -3.85
C ILE A 26 12.47 -9.10 -4.72
N ARG A 27 12.32 -9.01 -6.05
CA ARG A 27 12.96 -9.96 -6.99
C ARG A 27 14.47 -10.02 -6.82
N VAL A 28 15.15 -8.87 -6.81
CA VAL A 28 16.61 -8.80 -6.66
C VAL A 28 17.07 -9.41 -5.33
N MET A 29 16.38 -9.12 -4.23
CA MET A 29 16.71 -9.71 -2.93
C MET A 29 16.53 -11.24 -2.94
N ARG A 30 15.46 -11.73 -3.58
CA ARG A 30 15.18 -13.17 -3.70
C ARG A 30 16.19 -13.89 -4.59
N GLU A 31 16.58 -13.30 -5.71
CA GLU A 31 17.65 -13.81 -6.59
C GLU A 31 18.99 -13.91 -5.84
N ALA A 32 19.25 -13.01 -4.89
CA ALA A 32 20.40 -13.08 -3.99
C ALA A 32 20.22 -14.08 -2.82
N GLY A 33 19.12 -14.84 -2.77
CA GLY A 33 18.85 -15.83 -1.72
C GLY A 33 18.32 -15.26 -0.41
N ILE A 34 18.04 -13.96 -0.31
CA ILE A 34 17.58 -13.31 0.92
C ILE A 34 16.07 -13.57 1.10
N PRO A 35 15.59 -14.12 2.24
CA PRO A 35 14.16 -14.25 2.52
C PRO A 35 13.46 -12.89 2.54
N VAL A 36 12.33 -12.77 1.83
CA VAL A 36 11.56 -11.52 1.76
C VAL A 36 10.10 -11.80 2.08
N GLY A 37 9.54 -10.96 2.95
CA GLY A 37 8.10 -10.86 3.19
C GLY A 37 7.56 -9.49 2.76
N VAL A 38 6.25 -9.40 2.55
CA VAL A 38 5.57 -8.13 2.29
C VAL A 38 4.59 -7.76 3.39
N LEU A 39 4.54 -6.47 3.72
CA LEU A 39 3.47 -5.89 4.52
C LEU A 39 2.59 -5.03 3.61
N CYS A 40 1.35 -5.45 3.40
CA CYS A 40 0.32 -4.67 2.72
C CYS A 40 -0.36 -3.75 3.75
N SER A 41 0.17 -2.54 3.89
CA SER A 41 -0.32 -1.56 4.86
C SER A 41 0.05 -0.13 4.45
N PRO A 42 -0.80 0.87 4.76
CA PRO A 42 -2.17 0.70 5.26
C PRO A 42 -3.10 0.17 4.17
N MET A 43 -3.98 -0.77 4.51
CA MET A 43 -5.16 -1.10 3.70
C MET A 43 -6.30 -0.16 4.11
N ILE A 44 -6.71 0.68 3.19
CA ILE A 44 -7.64 1.78 3.39
C ILE A 44 -8.94 1.45 2.66
N PRO A 45 -10.06 1.31 3.38
CA PRO A 45 -11.35 1.01 2.78
C PRO A 45 -11.71 1.98 1.66
N MET A 46 -12.23 1.45 0.54
CA MET A 46 -12.63 2.21 -0.64
C MET A 46 -11.50 2.99 -1.32
N ILE A 47 -10.24 2.80 -0.93
CA ILE A 47 -9.09 3.45 -1.56
C ILE A 47 -8.20 2.41 -2.25
N ASN A 48 -7.63 1.47 -1.49
CA ASN A 48 -6.72 0.43 -2.01
C ASN A 48 -7.00 -0.97 -1.45
N ASP A 49 -8.01 -1.14 -0.61
CA ASP A 49 -8.37 -2.43 -0.01
C ASP A 49 -8.75 -3.47 -1.06
N SER A 50 -9.43 -3.05 -2.14
CA SER A 50 -9.74 -3.91 -3.29
C SER A 50 -8.50 -4.42 -4.04
N GLU A 51 -7.33 -3.78 -3.86
CA GLU A 51 -6.08 -4.21 -4.50
C GLU A 51 -5.39 -5.36 -3.75
N LEU A 52 -5.84 -5.74 -2.55
CA LEU A 52 -5.11 -6.68 -1.69
C LEU A 52 -4.75 -7.99 -2.41
N GLU A 53 -5.69 -8.58 -3.15
CA GLU A 53 -5.45 -9.82 -3.90
C GLU A 53 -4.37 -9.64 -4.99
N SER A 54 -4.46 -8.56 -5.77
CA SER A 54 -3.47 -8.22 -6.80
C SER A 54 -2.09 -7.93 -6.21
N LEU A 55 -2.04 -7.21 -5.08
CA LEU A 55 -0.80 -6.90 -4.37
C LEU A 55 -0.09 -8.18 -3.91
N LEU A 56 -0.84 -9.13 -3.34
CA LEU A 56 -0.30 -10.42 -2.89
C LEU A 56 0.15 -11.28 -4.07
N THR A 57 -0.62 -11.29 -5.15
CA THR A 57 -0.29 -12.01 -6.39
C THR A 57 1.02 -11.51 -6.99
N GLU A 58 1.16 -10.20 -7.16
CA GLU A 58 2.37 -9.58 -7.70
C GLU A 58 3.57 -9.72 -6.76
N ALA A 59 3.36 -9.59 -5.45
CA ALA A 59 4.41 -9.80 -4.46
C ALA A 59 4.93 -11.25 -4.50
N HIS A 60 4.04 -12.23 -4.59
CA HIS A 60 4.40 -13.64 -4.72
C HIS A 60 5.14 -13.90 -6.03
N ALA A 61 4.67 -13.36 -7.15
CA ALA A 61 5.35 -13.45 -8.45
C ALA A 61 6.73 -12.75 -8.47
N ALA A 62 6.95 -11.78 -7.60
CA ALA A 62 8.28 -11.19 -7.37
C ALA A 62 9.17 -12.03 -6.43
N GLY A 63 8.62 -13.07 -5.79
CA GLY A 63 9.35 -14.03 -4.96
C GLY A 63 9.16 -13.85 -3.45
N ALA A 64 8.25 -12.98 -3.00
CA ALA A 64 7.93 -12.87 -1.58
C ALA A 64 7.38 -14.20 -1.05
N GLN A 65 7.84 -14.60 0.14
CA GLN A 65 7.55 -15.90 0.75
C GLN A 65 6.53 -15.81 1.88
N THR A 66 6.42 -14.63 2.50
CA THR A 66 5.45 -14.36 3.57
C THR A 66 4.74 -13.05 3.28
N ALA A 67 3.53 -12.93 3.80
CA ALA A 67 2.75 -11.71 3.70
C ALA A 67 1.97 -11.45 4.98
N ALA A 68 1.79 -10.18 5.29
CA ALA A 68 0.86 -9.70 6.29
C ALA A 68 0.14 -8.46 5.73
N TYR A 69 -1.03 -8.16 6.29
CA TYR A 69 -1.73 -6.91 5.98
C TYR A 69 -2.20 -6.24 7.27
N MET A 70 -2.40 -4.92 7.21
CA MET A 70 -2.98 -4.16 8.31
C MET A 70 -3.88 -3.08 7.75
N MET A 71 -5.14 -3.10 8.21
CA MET A 71 -6.11 -2.04 7.95
C MET A 71 -5.66 -0.72 8.57
N LEU A 72 -5.99 0.39 7.92
CA LEU A 72 -5.77 1.71 8.48
C LEU A 72 -6.43 1.83 9.85
N ARG A 73 -5.68 2.35 10.81
CA ARG A 73 -6.18 2.69 12.14
C ARG A 73 -6.04 4.20 12.30
N LEU A 74 -7.06 4.82 12.87
CA LEU A 74 -7.13 6.27 13.07
C LEU A 74 -7.15 6.63 14.56
N PRO A 75 -6.08 6.33 15.32
CA PRO A 75 -6.02 6.71 16.73
C PRO A 75 -5.73 8.21 16.87
N LEU A 76 -6.42 8.87 17.82
CA LEU A 76 -6.10 10.21 18.30
C LEU A 76 -5.91 11.22 17.15
N GLU A 77 -4.75 11.86 17.06
CA GLU A 77 -4.44 12.92 16.09
C GLU A 77 -4.35 12.43 14.63
N VAL A 78 -4.29 11.11 14.41
CA VAL A 78 -4.24 10.54 13.05
C VAL A 78 -5.59 10.65 12.34
N ALA A 79 -6.71 10.56 13.07
CA ALA A 79 -8.05 10.68 12.52
C ALA A 79 -8.27 12.02 11.79
N PRO A 80 -8.13 13.20 12.45
CA PRO A 80 -8.38 14.48 11.78
C PRO A 80 -7.42 14.72 10.60
N LEU A 81 -6.15 14.30 10.72
CA LEU A 81 -5.20 14.42 9.62
C LEU A 81 -5.62 13.60 8.39
N PHE A 82 -6.12 12.38 8.60
CA PHE A 82 -6.56 11.52 7.51
C PHE A 82 -7.89 11.98 6.90
N GLU A 83 -8.81 12.51 7.72
CA GLU A 83 -10.06 13.12 7.25
C GLU A 83 -9.80 14.34 6.35
N GLU A 84 -8.88 15.23 6.75
CA GLU A 84 -8.45 16.36 5.93
C GLU A 84 -7.82 15.89 4.60
N TRP A 85 -6.98 14.86 4.65
CA TRP A 85 -6.39 14.26 3.46
C TRP A 85 -7.46 13.66 2.53
N LEU A 86 -8.46 12.95 3.07
CA LEU A 86 -9.58 12.43 2.30
C LEU A 86 -10.40 13.55 1.67
N ALA A 87 -10.69 14.63 2.40
CA ALA A 87 -11.41 15.77 1.86
C ALA A 87 -10.66 16.43 0.70
N ALA A 88 -9.33 16.50 0.78
CA ALA A 88 -8.49 17.10 -0.27
C ALA A 88 -8.36 16.23 -1.53
N HIS A 89 -8.25 14.91 -1.38
CA HIS A 89 -7.89 14.01 -2.49
C HIS A 89 -9.04 13.11 -2.97
N TYR A 90 -9.97 12.75 -2.08
CA TYR A 90 -11.10 11.86 -2.37
C TYR A 90 -12.39 12.37 -1.70
N PRO A 91 -12.86 13.60 -2.00
CA PRO A 91 -13.97 14.24 -1.29
C PRO A 91 -15.27 13.43 -1.30
N GLN A 92 -15.53 12.69 -2.38
CA GLN A 92 -16.72 11.81 -2.48
C GLN A 92 -16.66 10.62 -1.52
N ARG A 93 -15.45 10.15 -1.19
CA ARG A 93 -15.21 9.03 -0.28
C ARG A 93 -15.16 9.50 1.17
N ALA A 94 -14.72 10.74 1.42
CA ALA A 94 -14.71 11.36 2.74
C ALA A 94 -16.10 11.39 3.39
N ALA A 95 -17.17 11.62 2.61
CA ALA A 95 -18.54 11.65 3.12
C ALA A 95 -19.12 10.26 3.45
N HIS A 96 -18.41 9.19 3.13
CA HIS A 96 -18.86 7.81 3.34
C HIS A 96 -18.22 7.14 4.55
N VAL A 97 -17.11 7.69 5.05
CA VAL A 97 -16.31 7.14 6.15
C VAL A 97 -16.68 7.82 7.46
#